data_AF-A0A0W0XMM5-F1
#
_entry.id   AF-A0A0W0XMM5-F1
#
_cell.length_a   1.000
_cell.length_b   1.000
_cell.length_c   1.000
_cell.angle_alpha   90.00
_cell.angle_beta   90.00
_cell.angle_gamma   90.00
#
_symmetry.space_group_name_H-M   'P 1'
#
loop_
_entity.id
_entity.type
_entity.pdbx_description
1 polymer ?
#
loop_
_entity_poly.entity_id
_entity_poly.type
_entity_poly.pdbx_seq_one_letter_code
_entity_poly.pdbx_strand_id
1 'polypeptide(L)'
;MPNDQQTTLTAIISALKQLRPQILLFKESMQDFKKRLETVSDEAELTTLVQGIDQREKELNQLLRRAAAGMDKALFDAIQQQCQNDSELKEIMEVFNADNSLTNLITTTRERLGEQTLYNQLNGDELQMAKDFMQRLKQLSSVAQLLNAQKELFRQRLKEADDAQAIDEIENDILAQHEGITKVYNAIIFYPDNERVAQALVDYFETNPQLLALVKAFHFYDSLAQDLADAKTRIKRA
;
A
#
# COMPACT_ATOMS: atom_id res chain seq x y z
N MET A 1 25.91 -32.53 10.35
CA MET A 1 24.62 -32.44 11.06
C MET A 1 24.40 -33.72 11.86
N PRO A 2 23.73 -33.68 13.02
CA PRO A 2 23.23 -34.88 13.71
C PRO A 2 22.27 -35.66 12.81
N ASN A 3 22.24 -37.00 12.91
CA ASN A 3 21.42 -37.87 12.06
C ASN A 3 19.93 -37.45 12.04
N ASP A 4 19.36 -37.06 13.18
CA ASP A 4 17.94 -36.70 13.30
C ASP A 4 17.58 -35.42 12.52
N GLN A 5 18.49 -34.45 12.45
CA GLN A 5 18.29 -33.22 11.66
C GLN A 5 18.36 -33.51 10.16
N GLN A 6 19.21 -34.45 9.74
CA GLN A 6 19.35 -34.82 8.34
C GLN A 6 18.11 -35.60 7.87
N THR A 7 17.57 -36.50 8.69
CA THR A 7 16.29 -37.18 8.43
C THR A 7 15.12 -36.19 8.35
N THR A 8 15.08 -35.22 9.26
CA THR A 8 14.05 -34.16 9.27
C THR A 8 14.14 -33.29 8.01
N LEU A 9 15.35 -32.89 7.60
CA LEU A 9 15.58 -32.14 6.37
C LEU A 9 15.08 -32.89 5.13
N THR A 10 15.41 -34.18 5.00
CA THR A 10 14.94 -34.99 3.86
C THR A 10 13.42 -35.13 3.84
N ALA A 11 12.79 -35.31 4.99
CA ALA A 11 11.33 -35.38 5.09
C ALA A 11 10.65 -34.07 4.66
N ILE A 12 11.17 -32.93 5.12
CA ILE A 12 10.67 -31.61 4.75
C ILE A 12 10.84 -31.35 3.24
N ILE A 13 12.00 -31.67 2.67
CA ILE A 13 12.24 -31.49 1.24
C ILE A 13 11.32 -32.38 0.40
N SER A 14 11.09 -33.62 0.82
CA SER A 14 10.12 -34.49 0.16
C SER A 14 8.69 -33.91 0.25
N ALA A 15 8.30 -33.36 1.40
CA ALA A 15 7.00 -32.72 1.57
C ALA A 15 6.87 -31.46 0.70
N LEU A 16 7.92 -30.64 0.60
CA LEU A 16 7.95 -29.47 -0.29
C LEU A 16 7.78 -29.89 -1.75
N LYS A 17 8.51 -30.91 -2.21
CA LYS A 17 8.39 -31.43 -3.58
C LYS A 17 6.99 -31.96 -3.91
N GLN A 18 6.30 -32.55 -2.94
CA GLN A 18 4.90 -32.96 -3.13
C GLN A 18 3.94 -31.80 -3.39
N LEU A 19 4.32 -30.56 -3.03
CA LEU A 19 3.54 -29.35 -3.28
C LEU A 19 3.73 -28.78 -4.69
N ARG A 20 4.66 -29.32 -5.47
CA ARG A 20 4.99 -28.80 -6.80
C ARG A 20 3.76 -28.65 -7.71
N PRO A 21 2.85 -29.63 -7.83
CA PRO A 21 1.68 -29.47 -8.69
C PRO A 21 0.82 -28.27 -8.28
N GLN A 22 0.61 -28.04 -6.98
CA GLN A 22 -0.15 -26.91 -6.48
C GLN A 22 0.58 -25.58 -6.70
N ILE A 23 1.91 -25.58 -6.60
CA ILE A 23 2.75 -24.41 -6.87
C ILE A 23 2.74 -24.04 -8.35
N LEU A 24 2.79 -25.02 -9.25
CA LEU A 24 2.67 -24.78 -10.69
C LEU A 24 1.28 -24.22 -11.03
N LEU A 25 0.22 -24.82 -10.51
CA LEU A 25 -1.14 -24.29 -10.66
C LEU A 25 -1.28 -22.87 -10.12
N PHE A 26 -0.63 -22.56 -9.00
CA PHE A 26 -0.57 -21.20 -8.46
C PHE A 26 0.14 -20.25 -9.44
N LYS A 27 1.34 -20.60 -9.94
CA LYS A 27 2.08 -19.78 -10.90
C LYS A 27 1.28 -19.52 -12.18
N GLU A 28 0.63 -20.56 -12.73
CA GLU A 28 -0.25 -20.43 -13.89
C GLU A 28 -1.43 -19.50 -13.61
N SER A 29 -2.09 -19.66 -12.45
CA SER A 29 -3.18 -18.77 -12.03
C SER A 29 -2.70 -17.31 -11.92
N MET A 30 -1.52 -17.07 -11.33
CA MET A 30 -0.96 -15.73 -11.21
C MET A 30 -0.61 -15.11 -12.57
N GLN A 31 -0.11 -15.90 -13.52
CA GLN A 31 0.12 -15.42 -14.88
C GLN A 31 -1.18 -15.08 -15.61
N ASP A 32 -2.23 -15.88 -15.42
CA ASP A 32 -3.56 -15.58 -15.96
C ASP A 32 -4.12 -14.28 -15.38
N PHE A 33 -4.07 -14.13 -14.04
CA PHE A 33 -4.49 -12.89 -13.38
C PHE A 33 -3.73 -11.66 -13.90
N LYS A 34 -2.41 -11.76 -14.11
CA LYS A 34 -1.62 -10.66 -14.69
C LYS A 34 -2.13 -10.27 -16.07
N LYS A 35 -2.33 -11.24 -16.96
CA LYS A 35 -2.86 -10.98 -18.32
C LYS A 35 -4.26 -10.35 -18.27
N ARG A 36 -5.13 -10.82 -17.37
CA ARG A 36 -6.49 -10.30 -17.25
C ARG A 36 -6.53 -8.89 -16.66
N LEU A 37 -5.66 -8.57 -15.70
CA LEU A 37 -5.52 -7.22 -15.15
C LEU A 37 -5.11 -6.19 -16.21
N GLU A 38 -4.34 -6.60 -17.23
CA GLU A 38 -3.96 -5.74 -18.36
C GLU A 38 -5.15 -5.39 -19.26
N THR A 39 -6.15 -6.27 -19.35
CA THR A 39 -7.27 -6.13 -20.31
C THR A 39 -8.61 -5.73 -19.67
N VAL A 40 -8.71 -5.72 -18.34
CA VAL A 40 -9.97 -5.42 -17.62
C VAL A 40 -10.55 -4.06 -18.05
N SER A 41 -11.87 -3.96 -18.19
CA SER A 41 -12.52 -2.74 -18.70
C SER A 41 -13.48 -2.08 -17.72
N ASP A 42 -13.77 -2.73 -16.58
CA ASP A 42 -14.66 -2.17 -15.56
C ASP A 42 -14.28 -2.60 -14.12
N GLU A 43 -14.79 -1.85 -13.14
CA GLU A 43 -14.45 -2.01 -11.72
C GLU A 43 -15.04 -3.30 -11.11
N ALA A 44 -16.15 -3.81 -11.63
CA ALA A 44 -16.76 -5.04 -11.13
C ALA A 44 -15.93 -6.26 -11.53
N GLU A 45 -15.43 -6.27 -12.77
CA GLU A 45 -14.48 -7.28 -13.25
C GLU A 45 -13.17 -7.19 -12.46
N LEU A 46 -12.65 -5.98 -12.21
CA LEU A 46 -11.44 -5.79 -11.39
C LEU A 46 -11.63 -6.28 -9.95
N THR A 47 -12.77 -5.98 -9.33
CA THR A 47 -13.11 -6.46 -7.99
C THR A 47 -13.12 -7.99 -7.95
N THR A 48 -13.71 -8.63 -8.96
CA THR A 48 -13.74 -10.10 -9.07
C THR A 48 -12.34 -10.68 -9.25
N LEU A 49 -11.49 -10.03 -10.06
CA LEU A 49 -10.09 -10.43 -10.25
C LEU A 49 -9.29 -10.35 -8.95
N VAL A 50 -9.40 -9.23 -8.21
CA VAL A 50 -8.70 -9.04 -6.94
C VAL A 50 -9.14 -10.07 -5.91
N GLN A 51 -10.44 -10.36 -5.80
CA GLN A 51 -10.93 -11.43 -4.92
C GLN A 51 -10.38 -12.81 -5.30
N GLY A 52 -10.26 -13.09 -6.60
CA GLY A 52 -9.64 -14.31 -7.11
C GLY A 52 -8.16 -14.44 -6.74
N ILE A 53 -7.41 -13.33 -6.85
CA ILE A 53 -6.00 -13.25 -6.45
C ILE A 53 -5.87 -13.50 -4.94
N ASP A 54 -6.64 -12.78 -4.12
CA ASP A 54 -6.61 -12.91 -2.65
C ASP A 54 -6.93 -14.34 -2.20
N GLN A 55 -7.92 -14.97 -2.83
CA GLN A 55 -8.29 -16.34 -2.52
C GLN A 55 -7.14 -17.30 -2.84
N ARG A 56 -6.49 -17.12 -4.00
CA ARG A 56 -5.40 -17.99 -4.42
C ARG A 56 -4.14 -17.80 -3.58
N GLU A 57 -3.85 -16.58 -3.16
CA GLU A 57 -2.79 -16.28 -2.19
C GLU A 57 -3.08 -16.90 -0.82
N LYS A 58 -4.33 -16.87 -0.34
CA LYS A 58 -4.72 -17.54 0.90
C LYS A 58 -4.51 -19.05 0.83
N GLU A 59 -4.91 -19.68 -0.27
CA GLU A 59 -4.72 -21.12 -0.49
C GLU A 59 -3.24 -21.49 -0.50
N LEU A 60 -2.41 -20.72 -1.21
CA LEU A 60 -0.96 -20.89 -1.19
C LEU A 60 -0.41 -20.72 0.23
N ASN A 61 -0.74 -19.63 0.93
CA ASN A 61 -0.26 -19.37 2.29
C ASN A 61 -0.63 -20.50 3.26
N GLN A 62 -1.82 -21.08 3.13
CA GLN A 62 -2.21 -22.26 3.93
C GLN A 62 -1.34 -23.48 3.61
N LEU A 63 -1.07 -23.75 2.33
CA LEU A 63 -0.19 -24.84 1.90
C LEU A 63 1.24 -24.63 2.43
N LEU A 64 1.80 -23.43 2.27
CA LEU A 64 3.14 -23.10 2.73
C LEU A 64 3.26 -23.18 4.26
N ARG A 65 2.26 -22.70 5.01
CA ARG A 65 2.23 -22.82 6.48
C ARG A 65 2.21 -24.27 6.95
N ARG A 66 1.48 -25.15 6.26
CA ARG A 66 1.49 -26.59 6.56
C ARG A 66 2.86 -27.21 6.28
N ALA A 67 3.50 -26.81 5.18
CA ALA A 67 4.82 -27.28 4.78
C ALA A 67 5.94 -26.82 5.73
N ALA A 68 5.81 -25.60 6.26
CA ALA A 68 6.77 -24.98 7.16
C ALA A 68 6.50 -25.28 8.65
N ALA A 69 5.47 -26.07 8.98
CA ALA A 69 5.15 -26.42 10.35
C ALA A 69 6.31 -27.22 10.99
N GLY A 70 6.93 -26.65 12.02
CA GLY A 70 8.10 -27.24 12.69
C GLY A 70 9.45 -26.95 12.01
N MET A 71 9.48 -26.07 11.00
CA MET A 71 10.72 -25.62 10.37
C MET A 71 11.39 -24.53 11.21
N ASP A 72 12.60 -24.78 11.69
CA ASP A 72 13.43 -23.77 12.33
C ASP A 72 14.37 -23.09 11.32
N LYS A 73 15.08 -22.05 11.78
CA LYS A 73 15.99 -21.27 10.93
C LYS A 73 17.12 -22.13 10.33
N ALA A 74 17.66 -23.09 11.08
CA ALA A 74 18.76 -23.92 10.62
C ALA A 74 18.31 -24.89 9.50
N LEU A 75 17.09 -25.42 9.60
CA LEU A 75 16.47 -26.24 8.57
C LEU A 75 16.13 -25.40 7.33
N PHE A 76 15.60 -24.18 7.51
CA PHE A 76 15.33 -23.26 6.40
C PHE A 76 16.60 -22.91 5.61
N ASP A 77 17.69 -22.55 6.31
CA ASP A 77 18.97 -22.22 5.68
C ASP A 77 19.55 -23.44 4.92
N ALA A 78 19.41 -24.64 5.47
CA ALA A 78 19.82 -25.89 4.81
C ALA A 78 18.99 -26.21 3.55
N ILE A 79 17.69 -25.91 3.56
CA ILE A 79 16.80 -26.04 2.39
C ILE A 79 17.21 -25.04 1.30
N GLN A 80 17.48 -23.78 1.67
CA GLN A 80 17.95 -22.77 0.71
C GLN A 80 19.28 -23.17 0.06
N GLN A 81 20.22 -23.78 0.81
CA GLN A 81 21.45 -24.31 0.24
C GLN A 81 21.17 -25.45 -0.75
N GLN A 82 20.23 -26.35 -0.45
CA GLN A 82 19.85 -27.42 -1.39
C GLN A 82 19.17 -26.90 -2.66
N CYS A 83 18.46 -25.77 -2.59
CA CYS A 83 17.84 -25.15 -3.78
C CYS A 83 18.86 -24.77 -4.87
N GLN A 84 20.13 -24.57 -4.52
CA GLN A 84 21.16 -24.26 -5.51
C GLN A 84 21.43 -25.44 -6.45
N ASN A 85 21.13 -26.67 -6.02
CA ASN A 85 21.42 -27.91 -6.74
C ASN A 85 20.15 -28.66 -7.19
N ASP A 86 18.97 -28.16 -6.83
CA ASP A 86 17.68 -28.79 -7.11
C ASP A 86 16.72 -27.78 -7.76
N SER A 87 16.53 -27.91 -9.08
CA SER A 87 15.72 -26.99 -9.87
C SER A 87 14.24 -27.01 -9.48
N GLU A 88 13.74 -28.17 -9.05
CA GLU A 88 12.36 -28.34 -8.59
C GLU A 88 12.16 -27.63 -7.25
N LEU A 89 13.09 -27.80 -6.32
CA LEU A 89 13.05 -27.11 -5.03
C LEU A 89 13.23 -25.59 -5.19
N LYS A 90 14.09 -25.17 -6.12
CA LYS A 90 14.27 -23.75 -6.48
C LYS A 90 12.97 -23.13 -6.98
N GLU A 91 12.27 -23.80 -7.90
CA GLU A 91 11.01 -23.33 -8.47
C GLU A 91 9.93 -23.12 -7.39
N ILE A 92 9.92 -23.98 -6.37
CA ILE A 92 9.07 -23.90 -5.18
C ILE A 92 9.45 -22.70 -4.32
N MET A 93 10.74 -22.52 -4.03
CA MET A 93 11.23 -21.44 -3.17
C MET A 93 11.10 -20.05 -3.79
N GLU A 94 11.06 -19.92 -5.12
CA GLU A 94 10.77 -18.66 -5.79
C GLU A 94 9.40 -18.08 -5.41
N VAL A 95 8.41 -18.94 -5.14
CA VAL A 95 7.07 -18.51 -4.72
C VAL A 95 7.07 -17.99 -3.28
N PHE A 96 7.95 -18.49 -2.42
CA PHE A 96 8.14 -17.94 -1.07
C PHE A 96 8.75 -16.52 -1.09
N ASN A 97 9.43 -16.16 -2.18
CA ASN A 97 10.09 -14.87 -2.37
C ASN A 97 9.30 -13.95 -3.33
N ALA A 98 8.01 -14.19 -3.51
CA ALA A 98 7.22 -13.54 -4.56
C ALA A 98 7.33 -12.00 -4.54
N ASP A 99 7.54 -11.46 -5.74
CA ASP A 99 7.69 -10.04 -6.05
C ASP A 99 6.34 -9.30 -5.98
N ASN A 100 6.34 -8.08 -5.43
CA ASN A 100 5.21 -7.14 -5.31
C ASN A 100 4.60 -6.69 -6.66
N SER A 101 5.00 -7.29 -7.77
CA SER A 101 4.53 -7.04 -9.14
C SER A 101 3.00 -7.06 -9.31
N LEU A 102 2.27 -7.92 -8.58
CA LEU A 102 0.81 -8.01 -8.67
C LEU A 102 0.11 -6.82 -8.01
N THR A 103 0.58 -6.39 -6.84
CA THR A 103 0.05 -5.20 -6.16
C THR A 103 0.19 -3.97 -7.04
N ASN A 104 1.38 -3.79 -7.65
CA ASN A 104 1.62 -2.69 -8.58
C ASN A 104 0.68 -2.77 -9.80
N LEU A 105 0.46 -3.95 -10.36
CA LEU A 105 -0.42 -4.11 -11.52
C LEU A 105 -1.89 -3.80 -11.16
N ILE A 106 -2.38 -4.27 -10.02
CA ILE A 106 -3.73 -3.93 -9.51
C ILE A 106 -3.87 -2.42 -9.35
N THR A 107 -2.88 -1.75 -8.75
CA THR A 107 -2.87 -0.29 -8.58
C THR A 107 -2.93 0.42 -9.93
N THR A 108 -2.04 0.11 -10.86
CA THR A 108 -2.02 0.73 -12.19
C THR A 108 -3.32 0.49 -12.96
N THR A 109 -3.91 -0.71 -12.82
CA THR A 109 -5.19 -1.04 -13.46
C THR A 109 -6.34 -0.23 -12.86
N ARG A 110 -6.43 -0.07 -11.52
CA ARG A 110 -7.41 0.82 -10.88
C ARG A 110 -7.28 2.26 -11.37
N GLU A 111 -6.05 2.77 -11.41
CA GLU A 111 -5.78 4.14 -11.87
C GLU A 111 -6.24 4.35 -13.32
N ARG A 112 -5.98 3.38 -14.20
CA ARG A 112 -6.45 3.40 -15.59
C ARG A 112 -7.97 3.41 -15.70
N LEU A 113 -8.67 2.55 -14.95
CA LEU A 113 -10.14 2.51 -14.96
C LEU A 113 -10.73 3.82 -14.40
N GLY A 114 -10.15 4.36 -13.33
CA GLY A 114 -10.52 5.66 -12.79
C GLY A 114 -10.37 6.77 -13.83
N GLU A 115 -9.27 6.78 -14.59
CA GLU A 115 -9.03 7.78 -15.64
C GLU A 115 -10.04 7.65 -16.79
N GLN A 116 -10.37 6.42 -17.19
CA GLN A 116 -11.41 6.16 -18.20
C GLN A 116 -12.78 6.65 -17.72
N THR A 117 -13.15 6.39 -16.47
CA THR A 117 -14.38 6.90 -15.87
C THR A 117 -14.42 8.43 -15.87
N LEU A 118 -13.34 9.08 -15.42
CA LEU A 118 -13.22 10.53 -15.42
C LEU A 118 -13.43 11.12 -16.83
N TYR A 119 -12.82 10.50 -17.85
CA TYR A 119 -12.91 10.97 -19.24
C TYR A 119 -14.29 10.75 -19.85
N ASN A 120 -15.01 9.72 -19.43
CA ASN A 120 -16.37 9.45 -19.87
C ASN A 120 -17.41 10.34 -19.17
N GLN A 121 -17.13 10.78 -17.94
CA GLN A 121 -18.05 11.57 -17.12
C GLN A 121 -18.03 13.07 -17.44
N LEU A 122 -16.91 13.61 -17.90
CA LEU A 122 -16.70 15.04 -18.07
C LEU A 122 -16.62 15.45 -19.55
N ASN A 123 -17.23 16.58 -19.90
CA ASN A 123 -17.09 17.16 -21.24
C ASN A 123 -15.79 17.98 -21.39
N GLY A 124 -15.49 18.50 -22.58
CA GLY A 124 -14.21 19.14 -22.90
C GLY A 124 -13.70 20.16 -21.86
N ASP A 125 -14.53 21.14 -21.48
CA ASP A 125 -14.12 22.19 -20.54
C ASP A 125 -14.02 21.64 -19.10
N GLU A 126 -14.96 20.79 -18.71
CA GLU A 126 -14.98 20.11 -17.40
C GLU A 126 -13.74 19.21 -17.21
N LEU A 127 -13.39 18.46 -18.24
CA LEU A 127 -12.23 17.57 -18.24
C LEU A 127 -10.93 18.38 -18.20
N GLN A 128 -10.87 19.51 -18.88
CA GLN A 128 -9.71 20.39 -18.81
C GLN A 128 -9.52 20.96 -17.40
N MET A 129 -10.60 21.39 -16.73
CA MET A 129 -10.54 21.82 -15.32
C MET A 129 -10.01 20.71 -14.41
N ALA A 130 -10.51 19.47 -14.57
CA ALA A 130 -10.01 18.32 -13.81
C ALA A 130 -8.52 18.06 -14.06
N LYS A 131 -8.07 18.12 -15.31
CA LYS A 131 -6.66 17.95 -15.69
C LYS A 131 -5.77 19.02 -15.08
N ASP A 132 -6.19 20.28 -15.14
CA ASP A 132 -5.45 21.40 -14.58
C ASP A 132 -5.33 21.28 -13.05
N PHE A 133 -6.41 20.87 -12.37
CA PHE A 133 -6.39 20.58 -10.94
C PHE A 133 -5.37 19.48 -10.61
N MET A 134 -5.45 18.33 -11.29
CA MET A 134 -4.55 17.20 -11.07
C MET A 134 -3.09 17.56 -11.35
N GLN A 135 -2.82 18.36 -12.39
CA GLN A 135 -1.47 18.80 -12.72
C GLN A 135 -0.88 19.68 -11.62
N ARG A 136 -1.65 20.64 -11.11
CA ARG A 136 -1.23 21.50 -9.99
C ARG A 136 -0.99 20.68 -8.73
N LEU A 137 -1.87 19.72 -8.44
CA LEU A 137 -1.68 18.81 -7.30
C LEU A 137 -0.38 18.00 -7.43
N LYS A 138 -0.06 17.48 -8.62
CA LYS A 138 1.20 16.75 -8.88
C LYS A 138 2.44 17.64 -8.70
N GLN A 139 2.35 18.92 -9.05
CA GLN A 139 3.44 19.89 -8.82
C GLN A 139 3.73 20.10 -7.33
N LEU A 140 2.75 19.86 -6.46
CA LEU A 140 2.90 19.94 -5.01
C LEU A 140 3.47 18.67 -4.36
N SER A 141 3.83 17.65 -5.14
CA SER A 141 4.33 16.37 -4.62
C SER A 141 5.55 16.48 -3.71
N SER A 142 6.53 17.31 -4.08
CA SER A 142 7.72 17.56 -3.25
C SER A 142 7.38 18.27 -1.94
N VAL A 143 6.42 19.21 -1.98
CA VAL A 143 5.92 19.91 -0.78
C VAL A 143 5.19 18.91 0.12
N ALA A 144 4.33 18.07 -0.42
CA ALA A 144 3.63 17.03 0.32
C ALA A 144 4.59 16.08 1.06
N GLN A 145 5.72 15.70 0.43
CA GLN A 145 6.76 14.89 1.08
C GLN A 145 7.41 15.63 2.26
N LEU A 146 7.74 16.91 2.09
CA LEU A 146 8.29 17.74 3.18
C LEU A 146 7.30 17.88 4.34
N LEU A 147 6.01 18.08 4.03
CA LEU A 147 4.96 18.14 5.04
C LEU A 147 4.86 16.84 5.83
N ASN A 148 4.93 15.69 5.16
CA ASN A 148 4.93 14.39 5.84
C ASN A 148 6.14 14.21 6.77
N ALA A 149 7.34 14.63 6.34
CA ALA A 149 8.51 14.61 7.20
C ALA A 149 8.35 15.52 8.44
N GLN A 150 7.78 16.71 8.26
CA GLN A 150 7.50 17.63 9.37
C GLN A 150 6.45 17.08 10.35
N LYS A 151 5.42 16.38 9.84
CA LYS A 151 4.45 15.68 10.70
C LYS A 151 5.12 14.64 11.59
N GLU A 152 6.06 13.86 11.06
CA GLU A 152 6.82 12.89 11.86
C GLU A 152 7.63 13.57 12.98
N LEU A 153 8.22 14.73 12.72
CA LEU A 153 8.90 15.52 13.77
C LEU A 153 7.93 15.97 14.86
N PHE A 154 6.72 16.42 14.51
CA PHE A 154 5.70 16.75 15.51
C PHE A 154 5.23 15.53 16.30
N ARG A 155 5.03 14.38 15.65
CA ARG A 155 4.71 13.12 16.33
C ARG A 155 5.79 12.74 17.35
N GLN A 156 7.05 12.92 17.00
CA GLN A 156 8.15 12.68 17.92
C GLN A 156 8.14 13.67 19.10
N ARG A 157 8.02 14.98 18.83
CA ARG A 157 7.91 16.00 19.89
C ARG A 157 6.75 15.73 20.85
N LEU A 158 5.59 15.35 20.32
CA LEU A 158 4.42 14.97 21.14
C LEU A 158 4.69 13.73 21.98
N LYS A 159 5.43 12.75 21.46
CA LYS A 159 5.83 11.56 22.23
C LYS A 159 6.84 11.89 23.34
N GLU A 160 7.67 12.90 23.16
CA GLU A 160 8.70 13.33 24.12
C GLU A 160 8.22 14.39 25.11
N ALA A 161 7.04 14.98 24.90
CA ALA A 161 6.51 16.01 25.79
C ALA A 161 6.12 15.44 27.16
N ASP A 162 6.72 15.97 28.23
CA ASP A 162 6.58 15.47 29.60
C ASP A 162 5.55 16.24 30.44
N ASP A 163 5.02 17.35 29.93
CA ASP A 163 4.03 18.17 30.63
C ASP A 163 2.98 18.77 29.69
N ALA A 164 1.92 19.31 30.28
CA ALA A 164 0.81 19.89 29.53
C ALA A 164 1.19 21.18 28.79
N GLN A 165 2.10 21.98 29.34
CA GLN A 165 2.52 23.23 28.72
C GLN A 165 3.29 22.96 27.41
N ALA A 166 4.21 21.99 27.43
CA ALA A 166 4.95 21.56 26.24
C ALA A 166 4.02 21.03 25.15
N ILE A 167 2.96 20.30 25.52
CA ILE A 167 1.95 19.83 24.56
C ILE A 167 1.18 21.01 23.94
N ASP A 168 0.76 21.97 24.76
CA ASP A 168 0.02 23.15 24.29
C ASP A 168 0.90 24.04 23.38
N GLU A 169 2.19 24.17 23.68
CA GLU A 169 3.16 24.85 22.80
C GLU A 169 3.30 24.13 21.45
N ILE A 170 3.39 22.79 21.46
CA ILE A 170 3.43 22.00 20.22
C ILE A 170 2.13 22.13 19.42
N GLU A 171 0.97 22.13 20.07
CA GLU A 171 -0.32 22.31 19.39
C GLU A 171 -0.42 23.69 18.72
N ASN A 172 0.06 24.74 19.39
CA ASN A 172 0.12 26.08 18.81
C ASN A 172 1.06 26.15 17.58
N ASP A 173 2.22 25.50 17.63
CA ASP A 173 3.12 25.38 16.47
C ASP A 173 2.41 24.67 15.30
N ILE A 174 1.72 23.56 15.57
CA ILE A 174 0.98 22.80 14.55
C ILE A 174 -0.12 23.68 13.93
N LEU A 175 -0.87 24.43 14.75
CA LEU A 175 -1.93 25.32 14.28
C LEU A 175 -1.38 26.46 13.42
N ALA A 176 -0.33 27.13 13.85
CA ALA A 176 0.32 28.20 13.09
C ALA A 176 0.84 27.70 11.73
N GLN A 177 1.43 26.50 11.74
CA GLN A 177 1.92 25.87 10.52
C GLN A 177 0.76 25.43 9.60
N HIS A 178 -0.30 24.86 10.16
CA HIS A 178 -1.50 24.50 9.40
C HIS A 178 -2.12 25.73 8.72
N GLU A 179 -2.23 26.86 9.42
CA GLU A 179 -2.76 28.09 8.84
C GLU A 179 -1.91 28.56 7.65
N GLY A 180 -0.58 28.54 7.79
CA GLY A 180 0.35 28.88 6.71
C GLY A 180 0.22 27.95 5.50
N ILE A 181 0.15 26.64 5.74
CA ILE A 181 -0.01 25.62 4.70
C ILE A 181 -1.34 25.81 3.97
N THR A 182 -2.44 25.98 4.70
CA THR A 182 -3.79 26.15 4.13
C THR A 182 -3.85 27.39 3.23
N LYS A 183 -3.23 28.51 3.64
CA LYS A 183 -3.15 29.72 2.81
C LYS A 183 -2.41 29.48 1.50
N VAL A 184 -1.23 28.85 1.55
CA VAL A 184 -0.42 28.56 0.36
C VAL A 184 -1.13 27.55 -0.54
N TYR A 185 -1.70 26.51 0.04
CA TYR A 185 -2.44 25.47 -0.68
C TYR A 185 -3.63 26.06 -1.43
N ASN A 186 -4.46 26.87 -0.77
CA ASN A 186 -5.61 27.55 -1.41
C ASN A 186 -5.21 28.59 -2.46
N ALA A 187 -3.99 29.13 -2.42
CA ALA A 187 -3.49 30.03 -3.45
C ALA A 187 -3.02 29.31 -4.73
N ILE A 188 -2.66 28.02 -4.61
CA ILE A 188 -2.11 27.23 -5.72
C ILE A 188 -3.19 26.30 -6.32
N ILE A 189 -3.99 25.70 -5.45
CA ILE A 189 -5.04 24.75 -5.77
C ILE A 189 -6.37 25.49 -5.83
N PHE A 190 -6.89 25.60 -7.05
CA PHE A 190 -8.22 26.12 -7.32
C PHE A 190 -9.17 24.93 -7.44
N TYR A 191 -10.04 24.76 -6.44
CA TYR A 191 -11.09 23.76 -6.51
C TYR A 191 -12.07 24.13 -7.63
N PRO A 192 -12.53 23.16 -8.44
CA PRO A 192 -13.53 23.44 -9.46
C PRO A 192 -14.83 23.89 -8.78
N ASP A 193 -15.36 25.05 -9.18
CA ASP A 193 -16.67 25.54 -8.70
C ASP A 193 -17.85 24.70 -9.25
N ASN A 194 -17.59 23.85 -10.25
CA ASN A 194 -18.57 22.93 -10.81
C ASN A 194 -18.64 21.64 -9.96
N GLU A 195 -19.76 21.45 -9.25
CA GLU A 195 -20.03 20.29 -8.39
C GLU A 195 -19.83 18.95 -9.11
N ARG A 196 -20.16 18.86 -10.41
CA ARG A 196 -19.95 17.64 -11.20
C ARG A 196 -18.46 17.33 -11.37
N VAL A 197 -17.65 18.35 -11.64
CA VAL A 197 -16.19 18.20 -11.77
C VAL A 197 -15.58 17.85 -10.42
N ALA A 198 -16.03 18.51 -9.34
CA ALA A 198 -15.59 18.20 -7.99
C ALA A 198 -15.89 16.75 -7.61
N GLN A 199 -17.11 16.27 -7.86
CA GLN A 199 -17.49 14.88 -7.57
C GLN A 199 -16.67 13.88 -8.40
N ALA A 200 -16.50 14.13 -9.70
CA ALA A 200 -15.71 13.24 -10.56
C ALA A 200 -14.23 13.17 -10.12
N LEU A 201 -13.66 14.26 -9.62
CA LEU A 201 -12.32 14.28 -9.02
C LEU A 201 -12.26 13.49 -7.71
N VAL A 202 -13.28 13.59 -6.85
CA VAL A 202 -13.38 12.78 -5.62
C VAL A 202 -13.38 11.29 -5.97
N ASP A 203 -14.26 10.86 -6.86
CA ASP A 203 -14.35 9.47 -7.31
C ASP A 203 -13.02 8.99 -7.90
N TYR A 204 -12.36 9.83 -8.70
CA TYR A 204 -11.05 9.54 -9.26
C TYR A 204 -9.96 9.39 -8.18
N PHE A 205 -9.94 10.24 -7.15
CA PHE A 205 -8.96 10.13 -6.06
C PHE A 205 -9.14 8.87 -5.22
N GLU A 206 -10.37 8.36 -5.06
CA GLU A 206 -10.60 7.08 -4.41
C GLU A 206 -9.93 5.92 -5.16
N THR A 207 -9.87 6.00 -6.49
CA THR A 207 -9.19 5.02 -7.35
C THR A 207 -7.69 5.26 -7.51
N ASN A 208 -7.17 6.41 -7.08
CA ASN A 208 -5.76 6.79 -7.20
C ASN A 208 -5.13 7.11 -5.82
N PRO A 209 -4.63 6.09 -5.11
CA PRO A 209 -4.10 6.25 -3.75
C PRO A 209 -2.95 7.26 -3.65
N GLN A 210 -2.14 7.38 -4.70
CA GLN A 210 -1.00 8.31 -4.72
C GLN A 210 -1.47 9.76 -4.71
N LEU A 211 -2.43 10.10 -5.59
CA LEU A 211 -3.00 11.46 -5.63
C LEU A 211 -3.81 11.76 -4.37
N LEU A 212 -4.56 10.78 -3.85
CA LEU A 212 -5.27 10.95 -2.58
C LEU A 212 -4.30 11.22 -1.42
N ALA A 213 -3.16 10.54 -1.39
CA ALA A 213 -2.12 10.78 -0.40
C ALA A 213 -1.53 12.20 -0.52
N LEU A 214 -1.41 12.74 -1.73
CA LEU A 214 -1.00 14.14 -1.94
C LEU A 214 -2.02 15.11 -1.33
N VAL A 215 -3.32 14.95 -1.60
CA VAL A 215 -4.36 15.82 -1.01
C VAL A 215 -4.32 15.74 0.51
N LYS A 216 -4.28 14.52 1.07
CA LYS A 216 -4.24 14.29 2.52
C LYS A 216 -2.98 14.85 3.19
N ALA A 217 -1.87 14.98 2.47
CA ALA A 217 -0.66 15.59 3.03
C ALA A 217 -0.90 17.04 3.47
N PHE A 218 -1.79 17.78 2.79
CA PHE A 218 -2.12 19.17 3.12
C PHE A 218 -3.13 19.31 4.26
N HIS A 219 -3.82 18.23 4.66
CA HIS A 219 -4.66 18.17 5.86
C HIS A 219 -3.78 18.04 7.11
N PHE A 220 -2.97 19.07 7.36
CA PHE A 220 -1.84 19.01 8.29
C PHE A 220 -2.26 18.76 9.73
N TYR A 221 -3.17 19.57 10.26
CA TYR A 221 -3.68 19.44 11.62
C TYR A 221 -4.44 18.12 11.83
N ASP A 222 -5.38 17.79 10.95
CA ASP A 222 -6.20 16.57 11.07
C ASP A 222 -5.35 15.30 11.13
N SER A 223 -4.22 15.27 10.42
CA SER A 223 -3.29 14.13 10.43
C SER A 223 -2.49 13.95 11.73
N LEU A 224 -2.54 14.94 12.64
CA LEU A 224 -1.88 14.94 13.96
C LEU A 224 -2.89 15.00 15.11
N ALA A 225 -4.18 15.15 14.84
CA ALA A 225 -5.21 15.33 15.86
C ALA A 225 -5.29 14.15 16.84
N GLN A 226 -5.12 12.92 16.35
CA GLN A 226 -5.07 11.74 17.21
C GLN A 226 -3.81 11.71 18.07
N ASP A 227 -2.64 12.02 17.49
CA ASP A 227 -1.37 12.07 18.22
C ASP A 227 -1.41 13.12 19.36
N LEU A 228 -2.06 14.27 19.12
CA LEU A 228 -2.32 15.30 20.12
C LEU A 228 -3.23 14.79 21.24
N ALA A 229 -4.34 14.12 20.89
CA ALA A 229 -5.28 13.57 21.85
C ALA A 229 -4.62 12.50 22.75
N ASP A 230 -3.77 11.67 22.17
CA ASP A 230 -3.02 10.63 22.88
C ASP A 230 -2.00 11.24 23.85
N ALA A 231 -1.24 12.26 23.42
CA ALA A 231 -0.30 12.98 24.27
C ALA A 231 -1.00 13.64 25.47
N LYS A 232 -2.11 14.36 25.22
CA LYS A 232 -2.92 14.99 26.29
C LYS A 232 -3.47 13.96 27.29
N THR A 233 -3.83 12.78 26.81
CA THR A 233 -4.34 11.69 27.68
C THR A 233 -3.23 11.07 28.53
N ARG A 234 -2.01 10.93 27.98
CA ARG A 234 -0.85 10.40 28.70
C ARG A 234 -0.51 11.25 29.93
N ILE A 235 -0.40 12.56 29.77
CA ILE A 235 -0.01 13.47 30.85
C ILE A 235 -1.10 13.57 31.93
N LYS A 236 -2.38 13.42 31.59
CA LYS A 236 -3.47 13.36 32.58
C LYS A 236 -3.43 12.11 33.49
N ARG A 237 -2.68 11.08 33.10
CA ARG A 237 -2.54 9.81 33.83
C ARG A 237 -1.21 9.67 34.56
N ALA A 238 -0.26 10.55 34.28
CA ALA A 238 1.04 10.66 34.96
C ALA A 238 0.88 11.47 36.25
#